data_AF-A0A8T1TE94-F1
#
_entry.id   AF-A0A8T1TE94-F1
#
_cell.length_a   1.000
_cell.length_b   1.000
_cell.length_c   1.000
_cell.angle_alpha   90.00
_cell.angle_beta   90.00
_cell.angle_gamma   90.00
#
_symmetry.space_group_name_H-M   'P 1'
#
loop_
_entity.id
_entity.type
_entity.pdbx_description
1 polymer ?
#
loop_
_entity_poly.entity_id
_entity_poly.type
_entity_poly.pdbx_seq_one_letter_code
_entity_poly.pdbx_strand_id
1 'polypeptide(L)'
;MSSLEEICRGLPLHPLPENRGRKKGIPHAPVRTPNLTAQEEKLALQNALRYFPPEVHKELALEFAEELKLYGHIYMYRFCPDIEMRAYPIEEYPCKTKPAAAIMHMIMNNLDPSVAQFPQELVTYGGNGQVFSSWAQFWLVMHYLSEMTEEQTLVMYSGHPLGLFPSHRYAPRLVITNGMVIPNYSSRDEYEKMFAMGVTMYGQMTAGSYCYIGPQGIVHGTVLTVLNAGRRYLGMEDLAGRVFVTSGLGGMSGAQAKAAVIAGCVGLIAEVDEAALLKRYRQGWLMEITDSLDHCIARLRDARENKSTLSLGYHGNVVDLWERLVYELDTTGEQLVDLGSDQTSCHNPFSGGYYPVQLSFEEANQLMSTNPGRFRTLVQESLRRQVAAINRLSDKGMFFWDYGNAFLLEAQRAGADVEKRGANKIEFRYPSYVQHIMGDIFSLGFGPFRWVCTSGDPQDLATTDLIATSVLEDAIHRGVSASVKQQYHDNIHWIQEAGRPQLGSWLPS
;
A
#
# COMPACT_ATOMS: atom_id res chain seq x y z
N MET A 1 22.95 17.24 11.84
CA MET A 1 22.58 16.17 10.91
C MET A 1 23.47 14.97 11.13
N SER A 2 22.87 13.82 11.40
CA SER A 2 23.56 12.55 11.59
C SER A 2 24.12 12.02 10.26
N SER A 3 25.24 11.30 10.30
CA SER A 3 25.83 10.64 9.12
C SER A 3 25.46 9.16 9.03
N LEU A 4 25.74 8.51 7.89
CA LEU A 4 25.62 7.04 7.76
C LEU A 4 26.51 6.31 8.79
N GLU A 5 27.68 6.85 9.11
CA GLU A 5 28.55 6.32 10.15
C GLU A 5 27.91 6.42 11.53
N GLU A 6 27.23 7.53 11.82
CA GLU A 6 26.59 7.74 13.12
C GLU A 6 25.48 6.72 13.37
N ILE A 7 24.59 6.49 12.39
CA ILE A 7 23.49 5.51 12.53
C ILE A 7 23.96 4.06 12.68
N CYS A 8 25.22 3.77 12.39
CA CYS A 8 25.85 2.46 12.57
C CYS A 8 26.49 2.25 13.95
N ARG A 9 26.59 3.30 14.79
CA ARG A 9 27.25 3.21 16.12
C ARG A 9 26.37 2.61 17.22
N GLY A 10 25.11 2.29 16.91
CA GLY A 10 24.12 1.84 17.90
C GLY A 10 23.39 3.02 18.56
N LEU A 11 22.72 2.77 19.68
CA LEU A 11 21.87 3.77 20.31
C LEU A 11 22.70 4.97 20.84
N PRO A 12 22.34 6.22 20.50
CA PRO A 12 22.98 7.40 21.04
C PRO A 12 22.50 7.66 22.48
N LEU A 13 23.34 7.36 23.48
CA LEU A 13 22.99 7.45 24.90
C LEU A 13 23.78 8.52 25.68
N HIS A 14 24.96 8.90 25.18
CA HIS A 14 25.89 9.78 25.90
C HIS A 14 26.45 10.88 24.98
N PRO A 15 25.84 12.09 24.98
CA PRO A 15 24.57 12.42 25.66
C PRO A 15 23.36 11.77 24.96
N LEU A 16 22.22 11.71 25.65
CA LEU A 16 20.94 11.43 24.97
C LEU A 16 20.69 12.52 23.92
N PRO A 17 20.19 12.17 22.71
CA PRO A 17 19.84 13.16 21.72
C PRO A 17 18.67 14.02 22.21
N GLU A 18 18.55 15.22 21.67
CA GLU A 18 17.43 16.12 21.95
C GLU A 18 16.10 15.49 21.52
N ASN A 19 15.09 15.55 22.39
CA ASN A 19 13.74 15.13 22.02
C ASN A 19 13.07 16.19 21.13
N ARG A 20 12.95 15.89 19.83
CA ARG A 20 12.35 16.78 18.83
C ARG A 20 10.86 16.50 18.56
N GLY A 21 10.32 15.41 19.11
CA GLY A 21 8.95 14.97 18.85
C GLY A 21 8.57 14.88 17.37
N ARG A 22 7.30 15.14 17.07
CA ARG A 22 6.74 15.20 15.71
C ARG A 22 7.14 16.49 14.99
N LYS A 23 7.72 16.37 13.79
CA LYS A 23 8.07 17.49 12.92
C LYS A 23 6.81 18.07 12.28
N LYS A 24 6.68 19.40 12.29
CA LYS A 24 5.58 20.07 11.58
C LYS A 24 5.79 19.98 10.07
N GLY A 25 4.69 19.92 9.31
CA GLY A 25 4.73 19.98 7.84
C GLY A 25 4.98 18.66 7.12
N ILE A 26 5.02 17.54 7.85
CA ILE A 26 5.01 16.19 7.27
C ILE A 26 3.76 15.42 7.69
N PRO A 27 3.29 14.44 6.90
CA PRO A 27 2.16 13.61 7.28
C PRO A 27 2.52 12.71 8.47
N HIS A 28 1.57 12.55 9.39
CA HIS A 28 1.70 11.72 10.59
C HIS A 28 0.61 10.66 10.67
N ALA A 29 0.96 9.51 11.25
CA ALA A 29 -0.03 8.48 11.49
C ALA A 29 -1.14 8.97 12.45
N PRO A 30 -2.41 8.56 12.21
CA PRO A 30 -3.50 8.82 13.14
C PRO A 30 -3.18 8.32 14.56
N VAL A 31 -3.73 9.01 15.56
CA VAL A 31 -3.62 8.59 16.97
C VAL A 31 -4.29 7.24 17.15
N ARG A 32 -3.61 6.30 17.80
CA ARG A 32 -4.14 4.98 18.10
C ARG A 32 -4.87 4.94 19.43
N THR A 33 -5.81 4.03 19.57
CA THR A 33 -6.62 3.83 20.79
C THR A 33 -6.61 2.36 21.19
N PRO A 34 -5.46 1.83 21.66
CA PRO A 34 -5.30 0.41 21.97
C PRO A 34 -6.16 -0.08 23.15
N ASN A 35 -6.76 0.82 23.94
CA ASN A 35 -7.55 0.52 25.13
C ASN A 35 -6.81 -0.42 26.11
N LEU A 36 -5.56 -0.09 26.40
CA LEU A 36 -4.74 -0.83 27.35
C LEU A 36 -5.29 -0.68 28.78
N THR A 37 -5.23 -1.76 29.55
CA THR A 37 -5.38 -1.73 31.01
C THR A 37 -4.14 -1.10 31.66
N ALA A 38 -4.27 -0.62 32.90
CA ALA A 38 -3.13 -0.05 33.64
C ALA A 38 -1.93 -1.03 33.76
N GLN A 39 -2.20 -2.34 33.79
CA GLN A 39 -1.15 -3.36 33.80
C GLN A 39 -0.46 -3.47 32.43
N GLU A 40 -1.22 -3.42 31.34
CA GLU A 40 -0.68 -3.44 29.97
C GLU A 40 0.07 -2.13 29.65
N GLU A 41 -0.38 -0.96 30.12
CA GLU A 41 0.36 0.30 29.99
C GLU A 41 1.72 0.22 30.70
N LYS A 42 1.74 -0.30 31.94
CA LYS A 42 2.98 -0.53 32.67
C LYS A 42 3.91 -1.51 31.93
N LEU A 43 3.36 -2.57 31.37
CA LEU A 43 4.12 -3.54 30.58
C LEU A 43 4.67 -2.92 29.30
N ALA A 44 3.90 -2.07 28.60
CA ALA A 44 4.35 -1.34 27.43
C ALA A 44 5.60 -0.50 27.73
N LEU A 45 5.59 0.23 28.86
CA LEU A 45 6.75 1.01 29.31
C LEU A 45 7.95 0.12 29.64
N GLN A 46 7.75 -0.99 30.35
CA GLN A 46 8.82 -1.96 30.64
C GLN A 46 9.42 -2.54 29.35
N ASN A 47 8.58 -2.89 28.38
CA ASN A 47 9.00 -3.39 27.08
C ASN A 47 9.78 -2.34 26.28
N ALA A 48 9.37 -1.08 26.32
CA ALA A 48 10.09 0.01 25.67
C ALA A 48 11.46 0.27 26.32
N LEU A 49 11.53 0.24 27.65
CA LEU A 49 12.76 0.51 28.41
C LEU A 49 13.83 -0.59 28.26
N ARG A 50 13.47 -1.79 27.79
CA ARG A 50 14.40 -2.92 27.60
C ARG A 50 15.56 -2.62 26.65
N TYR A 51 15.38 -1.66 25.74
CA TYR A 51 16.41 -1.25 24.76
C TYR A 51 17.48 -0.34 25.37
N PHE A 52 17.24 0.19 26.56
CA PHE A 52 18.05 1.24 27.16
C PHE A 52 18.64 0.77 28.48
N PRO A 53 19.83 1.26 28.86
CA PRO A 53 20.41 0.91 30.15
C PRO A 53 19.71 1.66 31.31
N PRO A 54 19.74 1.13 32.55
CA PRO A 54 18.93 1.63 33.66
C PRO A 54 19.11 3.12 34.01
N GLU A 55 20.29 3.69 33.75
CA GLU A 55 20.64 5.07 34.07
C GLU A 55 19.79 6.11 33.35
N VAL A 56 19.27 5.80 32.16
CA VAL A 56 18.41 6.70 31.38
C VAL A 56 16.92 6.41 31.57
N HIS A 57 16.56 5.34 32.31
CA HIS A 57 15.16 4.92 32.46
C HIS A 57 14.28 5.98 33.12
N LYS A 58 14.81 6.73 34.08
CA LYS A 58 14.02 7.75 34.80
C LYS A 58 13.51 8.85 33.85
N GLU A 59 14.33 9.26 32.90
CA GLU A 59 13.96 10.27 31.90
C GLU A 59 13.07 9.66 30.82
N LEU A 60 13.50 8.54 30.22
CA LEU A 60 12.79 7.91 29.12
C LEU A 60 11.43 7.32 29.52
N ALA A 61 11.25 6.85 30.75
CA ALA A 61 9.96 6.32 31.20
C ALA A 61 8.85 7.38 31.18
N LEU A 62 9.17 8.62 31.55
CA LEU A 62 8.21 9.73 31.53
C LEU A 62 7.85 10.11 30.09
N GLU A 63 8.87 10.20 29.23
CA GLU A 63 8.71 10.50 27.80
C GLU A 63 7.88 9.42 27.08
N PHE A 64 8.18 8.14 27.31
CA PHE A 64 7.45 7.04 26.70
C PHE A 64 6.02 6.93 27.22
N ALA A 65 5.77 7.26 28.50
CA ALA A 65 4.41 7.33 29.03
C ALA A 65 3.61 8.47 28.38
N GLU A 66 4.26 9.60 28.10
CA GLU A 66 3.65 10.70 27.37
C GLU A 66 3.35 10.33 25.91
N GLU A 67 4.29 9.69 25.20
CA GLU A 67 4.04 9.21 23.83
C GLU A 67 2.89 8.20 23.78
N LEU A 68 2.85 7.22 24.69
CA LEU A 68 1.78 6.24 24.77
C LEU A 68 0.42 6.91 24.96
N LYS A 69 0.35 7.94 25.81
CA LYS A 69 -0.87 8.71 26.07
C LYS A 69 -1.29 9.57 24.87
N LEU A 70 -0.34 10.24 24.21
CA LEU A 70 -0.63 11.18 23.12
C LEU A 70 -0.93 10.49 21.79
N TYR A 71 -0.26 9.36 21.53
CA TYR A 71 -0.25 8.74 20.21
C TYR A 71 -0.79 7.30 20.22
N GLY A 72 -1.01 6.72 21.40
CA GLY A 72 -1.43 5.32 21.55
C GLY A 72 -0.32 4.32 21.25
N HIS A 73 0.93 4.78 21.13
CA HIS A 73 2.12 3.96 20.86
C HIS A 73 3.40 4.69 21.27
N ILE A 74 4.47 3.93 21.56
CA ILE A 74 5.79 4.44 21.92
C ILE A 74 6.71 4.33 20.69
N TYR A 75 6.84 5.42 19.93
CA TYR A 75 7.68 5.49 18.74
C TYR A 75 9.14 5.81 19.08
N MET A 76 9.39 6.40 20.25
CA MET A 76 10.68 6.88 20.72
C MET A 76 11.22 7.99 19.82
N TYR A 77 10.42 9.05 19.59
CA TYR A 77 10.72 10.13 18.63
C TYR A 77 12.05 10.82 18.88
N ARG A 78 12.51 10.87 20.13
CA ARG A 78 13.87 11.33 20.48
C ARG A 78 14.96 10.66 19.65
N PHE A 79 14.76 9.40 19.28
CA PHE A 79 15.72 8.61 18.52
C PHE A 79 15.44 8.64 17.01
N CYS A 80 14.54 9.48 16.50
CA CYS A 80 14.44 9.72 15.06
C CYS A 80 15.74 10.40 14.57
N PRO A 81 16.56 9.76 13.72
CA PRO A 81 17.85 10.30 13.32
C PRO A 81 17.69 11.62 12.55
N ASP A 82 18.64 12.52 12.72
CA ASP A 82 18.70 13.79 11.99
C ASP A 82 19.44 13.64 10.66
N ILE A 83 19.12 12.61 9.90
CA ILE A 83 19.70 12.37 8.57
C ILE A 83 18.62 12.63 7.51
N GLU A 84 19.05 13.00 6.31
CA GLU A 84 18.18 12.91 5.15
C GLU A 84 17.84 11.43 4.91
N MET A 85 16.64 11.01 5.31
CA MET A 85 16.23 9.62 5.18
C MET A 85 15.95 9.32 3.71
N ARG A 86 16.89 8.63 3.06
CA ARG A 86 16.80 8.18 1.67
C ARG A 86 17.76 7.03 1.42
N ALA A 87 17.60 6.35 0.29
CA ALA A 87 18.60 5.39 -0.17
C ALA A 87 19.87 6.12 -0.67
N TYR A 88 21.02 5.80 -0.08
CA TYR A 88 22.35 6.23 -0.55
C TYR A 88 22.99 5.16 -1.45
N PRO A 89 23.95 5.50 -2.33
CA PRO A 89 24.78 4.52 -3.03
C PRO A 89 25.37 3.47 -2.07
N ILE A 90 25.36 2.20 -2.48
CA ILE A 90 25.72 1.07 -1.60
C ILE A 90 27.13 1.18 -0.99
N GLU A 91 28.06 1.78 -1.71
CA GLU A 91 29.45 1.92 -1.28
C GLU A 91 29.62 2.99 -0.18
N GLU A 92 28.60 3.81 0.10
CA GLU A 92 28.62 4.81 1.19
C GLU A 92 28.27 4.22 2.55
N TYR A 93 27.65 3.03 2.61
CA TYR A 93 27.30 2.41 3.88
C TYR A 93 28.54 1.77 4.52
N PRO A 94 28.85 2.09 5.80
CA PRO A 94 30.01 1.57 6.49
C PRO A 94 29.76 0.14 7.02
N CYS A 95 29.55 -0.81 6.10
CA CYS A 95 29.31 -2.21 6.40
C CYS A 95 30.52 -3.08 6.12
N LYS A 96 30.70 -4.16 6.89
CA LYS A 96 31.70 -5.19 6.60
C LYS A 96 31.35 -6.04 5.37
N THR A 97 30.07 -6.10 4.98
CA THR A 97 29.60 -6.92 3.85
C THR A 97 28.65 -6.13 2.94
N LYS A 98 28.76 -6.33 1.63
CA LYS A 98 27.88 -5.69 0.64
C LYS A 98 26.41 -6.09 0.80
N PRO A 99 26.05 -7.37 1.07
CA PRO A 99 24.66 -7.73 1.33
C PRO A 99 24.02 -6.96 2.49
N ALA A 100 24.78 -6.67 3.56
CA ALA A 100 24.26 -5.87 4.67
C ALA A 100 24.05 -4.40 4.27
N ALA A 101 24.98 -3.82 3.51
CA ALA A 101 24.83 -2.48 2.93
C ALA A 101 23.59 -2.38 2.03
N ALA A 102 23.31 -3.41 1.22
CA ALA A 102 22.10 -3.45 0.39
C ALA A 102 20.82 -3.50 1.23
N ILE A 103 20.82 -4.22 2.36
CA ILE A 103 19.67 -4.24 3.28
C ILE A 103 19.46 -2.86 3.91
N MET A 104 20.54 -2.20 4.36
CA MET A 104 20.48 -0.83 4.90
C MET A 104 19.94 0.17 3.87
N HIS A 105 20.41 0.07 2.62
CA HIS A 105 19.89 0.84 1.49
C HIS A 105 18.37 0.71 1.36
N MET A 106 17.86 -0.52 1.40
CA MET A 106 16.44 -0.75 1.26
C MET A 106 15.61 -0.34 2.49
N ILE A 107 16.15 -0.46 3.70
CA ILE A 107 15.52 0.06 4.92
C ILE A 107 15.34 1.58 4.82
N MET A 108 16.39 2.30 4.42
CA MET A 108 16.33 3.75 4.31
C MET A 108 15.38 4.20 3.20
N ASN A 109 15.36 3.50 2.06
CA ASN A 109 14.37 3.72 1.00
C ASN A 109 12.92 3.56 1.51
N ASN A 110 12.64 2.52 2.29
CA ASN A 110 11.30 2.30 2.85
C ASN A 110 10.85 3.39 3.85
N LEU A 111 11.78 4.15 4.41
CA LEU A 111 11.54 5.24 5.36
C LEU A 111 11.70 6.63 4.74
N ASP A 112 12.04 6.71 3.45
CA ASP A 112 12.21 7.97 2.73
C ASP A 112 10.89 8.75 2.71
N PRO A 113 10.85 10.04 3.10
CA PRO A 113 9.63 10.85 3.07
C PRO A 113 8.94 10.97 1.70
N SER A 114 9.67 10.73 0.60
CA SER A 114 9.11 10.66 -0.76
C SER A 114 8.42 9.30 -1.04
N VAL A 115 8.75 8.26 -0.28
CA VAL A 115 8.25 6.89 -0.45
C VAL A 115 7.24 6.51 0.62
N ALA A 116 7.56 6.78 1.89
CA ALA A 116 6.81 6.38 3.07
C ALA A 116 5.58 7.28 3.32
N GLN A 117 4.49 6.66 3.78
CA GLN A 117 3.25 7.36 4.10
C GLN A 117 3.36 8.20 5.39
N PHE A 118 3.93 7.64 6.46
CA PHE A 118 4.17 8.34 7.73
C PHE A 118 5.59 8.03 8.22
N PRO A 119 6.62 8.74 7.69
CA PRO A 119 8.02 8.36 7.88
C PRO A 119 8.47 8.42 9.35
N GLN A 120 8.00 9.40 10.14
CA GLN A 120 8.36 9.49 11.56
C GLN A 120 7.72 8.42 12.46
N GLU A 121 6.62 7.81 12.01
CA GLU A 121 5.99 6.65 12.67
C GLU A 121 6.43 5.31 12.03
N LEU A 122 7.45 5.36 11.17
CA LEU A 122 8.04 4.21 10.48
C LEU A 122 7.05 3.43 9.62
N VAL A 123 5.97 4.08 9.16
CA VAL A 123 4.93 3.50 8.30
C VAL A 123 5.25 3.80 6.84
N THR A 124 5.51 2.76 6.06
CA THR A 124 5.75 2.89 4.61
C THR A 124 4.44 3.05 3.84
N TYR A 125 3.42 2.20 4.08
CA TYR A 125 2.11 2.29 3.42
C TYR A 125 1.01 1.51 4.15
N GLY A 126 -0.23 1.60 3.66
CA GLY A 126 -1.38 0.87 4.19
C GLY A 126 -1.88 1.40 5.54
N GLY A 127 -1.50 2.63 5.91
CA GLY A 127 -1.89 3.28 7.16
C GLY A 127 -1.13 2.79 8.40
N ASN A 128 -0.75 1.51 8.45
CA ASN A 128 -0.04 0.89 9.58
C ASN A 128 1.05 -0.12 9.17
N GLY A 129 1.37 -0.26 7.88
CA GLY A 129 2.45 -1.13 7.41
C GLY A 129 3.81 -0.55 7.73
N GLN A 130 4.49 -1.11 8.73
CA GLN A 130 5.70 -0.54 9.32
C GLN A 130 6.99 -1.27 8.97
N VAL A 131 8.08 -0.50 8.96
CA VAL A 131 9.47 -0.98 8.86
C VAL A 131 9.96 -1.47 10.22
N PHE A 132 9.68 -0.70 11.28
CA PHE A 132 9.97 -1.04 12.67
C PHE A 132 8.85 -0.50 13.58
N SER A 133 8.73 -1.05 14.78
CA SER A 133 7.77 -0.59 15.79
C SER A 133 8.23 0.71 16.46
N SER A 134 9.54 0.94 16.61
CA SER A 134 10.11 2.14 17.24
C SER A 134 11.49 2.49 16.71
N TRP A 135 11.93 3.73 16.92
CA TRP A 135 13.23 4.20 16.44
C TRP A 135 14.43 3.51 17.10
N ALA A 136 14.32 3.01 18.33
CA ALA A 136 15.42 2.24 18.93
C ALA A 136 15.76 0.97 18.13
N GLN A 137 14.74 0.32 17.55
CA GLN A 137 14.92 -0.85 16.70
C GLN A 137 15.68 -0.48 15.41
N PHE A 138 15.38 0.67 14.82
CA PHE A 138 16.13 1.18 13.66
C PHE A 138 17.64 1.27 13.97
N TRP A 139 18.03 1.98 15.05
CA TRP A 139 19.44 2.14 15.40
C TRP A 139 20.17 0.82 15.64
N LEU A 140 19.53 -0.12 16.35
CA LEU A 140 20.10 -1.43 16.62
C LEU A 140 20.25 -2.27 15.34
N VAL A 141 19.28 -2.20 14.43
CA VAL A 141 19.36 -2.92 13.15
C VAL A 141 20.47 -2.35 12.27
N MET A 142 20.56 -1.02 12.16
CA MET A 142 21.64 -0.38 11.38
C MET A 142 23.02 -0.73 11.95
N HIS A 143 23.16 -0.76 13.28
CA HIS A 143 24.38 -1.23 13.96
C HIS A 143 24.71 -2.71 13.70
N TYR A 144 23.72 -3.60 13.84
CA TYR A 144 23.97 -5.03 13.58
C TYR A 144 24.32 -5.30 12.12
N LEU A 145 23.68 -4.61 11.17
CA LEU A 145 23.99 -4.73 9.75
C LEU A 145 25.39 -4.19 9.41
N SER A 146 25.83 -3.11 10.04
CA SER A 146 27.19 -2.59 9.82
C SER A 146 28.27 -3.56 10.31
N GLU A 147 28.00 -4.23 11.44
CA GLU A 147 28.97 -5.10 12.13
C GLU A 147 28.98 -6.56 11.68
N MET A 148 27.91 -7.04 11.03
CA MET A 148 27.77 -8.46 10.71
C MET A 148 28.78 -8.94 9.66
N THR A 149 29.18 -10.22 9.77
CA THR A 149 30.00 -10.90 8.78
C THR A 149 29.15 -11.73 7.80
N GLU A 150 29.79 -12.29 6.77
CA GLU A 150 29.11 -13.20 5.83
C GLU A 150 28.67 -14.52 6.47
N GLU A 151 29.13 -14.84 7.68
CA GLU A 151 28.79 -16.07 8.40
C GLU A 151 27.78 -15.82 9.52
N GLN A 152 27.05 -14.71 9.46
CA GLN A 152 26.01 -14.38 10.43
C GLN A 152 24.65 -14.14 9.75
N THR A 153 23.60 -14.34 10.52
CA THR A 153 22.22 -13.99 10.17
C THR A 153 21.64 -13.13 11.29
N LEU A 154 21.12 -11.96 10.94
CA LEU A 154 20.31 -11.13 11.83
C LEU A 154 18.88 -11.70 11.89
N VAL A 155 18.37 -11.94 13.09
CA VAL A 155 17.03 -12.47 13.30
C VAL A 155 16.10 -11.37 13.81
N MET A 156 15.01 -11.12 13.07
CA MET A 156 14.04 -10.05 13.35
C MET A 156 12.70 -10.60 13.83
N TYR A 157 12.25 -10.09 14.98
CA TYR A 157 10.98 -10.43 15.64
C TYR A 157 10.05 -9.22 15.62
N SER A 158 9.24 -9.10 14.56
CA SER A 158 8.30 -7.99 14.36
C SER A 158 8.94 -6.63 14.61
N GLY A 159 10.06 -6.38 13.94
CA GLY A 159 10.85 -5.15 14.05
C GLY A 159 11.93 -5.21 15.14
N HIS A 160 11.78 -6.03 16.18
CA HIS A 160 12.82 -6.19 17.21
C HIS A 160 14.02 -6.99 16.65
N PRO A 161 15.24 -6.43 16.64
CA PRO A 161 16.44 -7.20 16.29
C PRO A 161 16.84 -8.08 17.46
N LEU A 162 16.53 -9.38 17.39
CA LEU A 162 16.89 -10.34 18.43
C LEU A 162 18.41 -10.48 18.58
N GLY A 163 19.14 -10.39 17.46
CA GLY A 163 20.59 -10.38 17.42
C GLY A 163 21.18 -11.09 16.22
N LEU A 164 22.51 -11.10 16.17
CA LEU A 164 23.31 -11.81 15.17
C LEU A 164 23.63 -13.23 15.65
N PHE A 165 23.27 -14.22 14.84
CA PHE A 165 23.54 -15.63 15.12
C PHE A 165 24.50 -16.21 14.07
N PRO A 166 25.41 -17.14 14.45
CA PRO A 166 26.25 -17.85 13.49
C PRO A 166 25.43 -18.61 12.44
N SER A 167 25.89 -18.58 11.20
CA SER A 167 25.30 -19.20 10.03
C SER A 167 26.41 -19.58 9.02
N HIS A 168 26.18 -19.42 7.71
CA HIS A 168 27.19 -19.63 6.66
C HIS A 168 27.00 -18.64 5.51
N ARG A 169 28.03 -18.43 4.68
CA ARG A 169 28.01 -17.48 3.54
C ARG A 169 26.79 -17.57 2.61
N TYR A 170 26.28 -18.78 2.37
CA TYR A 170 25.09 -19.00 1.52
C TYR A 170 23.74 -18.84 2.24
N ALA A 171 23.73 -18.59 3.55
CA ALA A 171 22.50 -18.37 4.32
C ALA A 171 21.96 -16.95 4.08
N PRO A 172 20.66 -16.71 4.34
CA PRO A 172 20.15 -15.35 4.40
C PRO A 172 20.90 -14.51 5.43
N ARG A 173 21.24 -13.26 5.09
CA ARG A 173 21.80 -12.31 6.06
C ARG A 173 20.77 -11.82 7.07
N LEU A 174 19.50 -11.97 6.74
CA LEU A 174 18.37 -11.49 7.52
C LEU A 174 17.20 -12.47 7.43
N VAL A 175 16.59 -12.79 8.58
CA VAL A 175 15.33 -13.55 8.65
C VAL A 175 14.31 -12.69 9.37
N ILE A 176 13.18 -12.41 8.71
CA ILE A 176 12.16 -11.49 9.21
C ILE A 176 10.85 -12.20 9.46
N THR A 177 10.27 -11.96 10.64
CA THR A 177 8.89 -12.30 10.96
C THR A 177 8.16 -11.02 11.39
N ASN A 178 6.96 -10.78 10.88
CA ASN A 178 6.14 -9.62 11.24
C ASN A 178 4.70 -10.07 11.51
N GLY A 179 4.12 -9.69 12.64
CA GLY A 179 2.71 -9.99 12.94
C GLY A 179 2.41 -11.48 13.15
N MET A 180 3.42 -12.32 13.42
CA MET A 180 3.21 -13.74 13.68
C MET A 180 2.62 -13.92 15.08
N VAL A 181 1.40 -14.48 15.13
CA VAL A 181 0.61 -14.65 16.35
C VAL A 181 -0.06 -16.02 16.34
N ILE A 182 -0.29 -16.60 17.52
CA ILE A 182 -1.11 -17.81 17.66
C ILE A 182 -2.51 -17.52 17.08
N PRO A 183 -3.07 -18.35 16.17
CA PRO A 183 -4.26 -17.99 15.39
C PRO A 183 -5.46 -17.47 16.19
N ASN A 184 -5.74 -18.04 17.35
CA ASN A 184 -6.86 -17.63 18.22
C ASN A 184 -6.71 -16.21 18.79
N TYR A 185 -5.52 -15.60 18.70
CA TYR A 185 -5.22 -14.25 19.17
C TYR A 185 -4.87 -13.28 18.02
N SER A 186 -5.07 -13.69 16.77
CA SER A 186 -4.77 -12.87 15.58
C SER A 186 -5.94 -11.93 15.21
N SER A 187 -6.64 -11.40 16.22
CA SER A 187 -7.72 -10.44 16.00
C SER A 187 -7.15 -9.01 15.87
N ARG A 188 -7.93 -8.11 15.27
CA ARG A 188 -7.52 -6.70 15.15
C ARG A 188 -7.38 -6.02 16.52
N ASP A 189 -8.26 -6.33 17.46
CA ASP A 189 -8.24 -5.75 18.80
C ASP A 189 -7.00 -6.21 19.59
N GLU A 190 -6.65 -7.50 19.49
CA GLU A 190 -5.42 -8.04 20.08
C GLU A 190 -4.17 -7.43 19.42
N TYR A 191 -4.20 -7.25 18.09
CA TYR A 191 -3.11 -6.57 17.38
C TYR A 191 -2.85 -5.15 17.92
N GLU A 192 -3.87 -4.31 18.08
CA GLU A 192 -3.67 -2.92 18.55
C GLU A 192 -3.05 -2.90 19.95
N LYS A 193 -3.44 -3.82 20.84
CA LYS A 193 -2.82 -3.98 22.16
C LYS A 193 -1.36 -4.43 22.07
N MET A 194 -1.10 -5.51 21.33
CA MET A 194 0.25 -6.07 21.17
C MET A 194 1.21 -5.07 20.50
N PHE A 195 0.71 -4.29 19.55
CA PHE A 195 1.47 -3.24 18.90
C PHE A 195 1.86 -2.15 19.91
N ALA A 196 0.91 -1.60 20.66
CA ALA A 196 1.15 -0.59 21.67
C ALA A 196 2.07 -1.07 22.80
N MET A 197 2.01 -2.36 23.16
CA MET A 197 2.94 -2.99 24.10
C MET A 197 4.35 -3.28 23.53
N GLY A 198 4.57 -3.02 22.24
CA GLY A 198 5.87 -3.23 21.59
C GLY A 198 6.26 -4.70 21.38
N VAL A 199 5.28 -5.61 21.28
CA VAL A 199 5.52 -7.06 21.10
C VAL A 199 5.24 -7.55 19.67
N THR A 200 4.58 -6.73 18.84
CA THR A 200 4.38 -7.02 17.41
C THR A 200 4.35 -5.74 16.59
N MET A 201 4.32 -5.88 15.26
CA MET A 201 4.00 -4.82 14.31
C MET A 201 3.38 -5.42 13.05
N TYR A 202 2.59 -4.64 12.32
CA TYR A 202 2.08 -5.05 11.02
C TYR A 202 3.07 -4.65 9.94
N GLY A 203 3.76 -5.63 9.34
CA GLY A 203 4.76 -5.38 8.31
C GLY A 203 4.21 -5.22 6.89
N GLN A 204 2.88 -5.33 6.69
CA GLN A 204 2.30 -5.52 5.37
C GLN A 204 3.07 -6.64 4.62
N MET A 205 3.34 -6.47 3.32
CA MET A 205 4.17 -7.34 2.50
C MET A 205 5.59 -6.78 2.40
N THR A 206 5.72 -5.52 1.94
CA THR A 206 7.00 -4.94 1.50
C THR A 206 7.52 -3.83 2.43
N ALA A 207 6.69 -3.37 3.37
CA ALA A 207 7.08 -2.39 4.38
C ALA A 207 8.05 -3.02 5.39
N GLY A 208 7.62 -4.09 6.06
CA GLY A 208 8.40 -4.79 7.08
C GLY A 208 9.41 -5.79 6.51
N SER A 209 9.44 -6.01 5.19
CA SER A 209 10.47 -6.83 4.51
C SER A 209 11.50 -6.00 3.73
N TYR A 210 11.43 -4.67 3.87
CA TYR A 210 12.43 -3.73 3.34
C TYR A 210 12.59 -3.84 1.83
N CYS A 211 11.48 -3.81 1.09
CA CYS A 211 11.56 -3.89 -0.38
C CYS A 211 10.44 -3.12 -1.11
N TYR A 212 9.90 -2.07 -0.52
CA TYR A 212 8.87 -1.24 -1.15
C TYR A 212 9.53 -0.20 -2.07
N ILE A 213 9.14 -0.16 -3.35
CA ILE A 213 9.77 0.70 -4.37
C ILE A 213 8.86 1.85 -4.80
N GLY A 214 8.00 2.30 -3.89
CA GLY A 214 6.93 3.23 -4.25
C GLY A 214 5.83 2.55 -5.07
N PRO A 215 5.01 3.35 -5.76
CA PRO A 215 3.75 2.86 -6.30
C PRO A 215 3.88 2.19 -7.67
N GLN A 216 5.07 2.19 -8.30
CA GLN A 216 5.34 1.56 -9.59
C GLN A 216 4.92 0.08 -9.62
N GLY A 217 5.24 -0.67 -8.57
CA GLY A 217 4.89 -2.09 -8.48
C GLY A 217 3.38 -2.34 -8.48
N ILE A 218 2.58 -1.39 -7.96
CA ILE A 218 1.12 -1.49 -8.00
C ILE A 218 0.60 -1.14 -9.39
N VAL A 219 1.14 -0.10 -10.03
CA VAL A 219 0.73 0.28 -11.41
C VAL A 219 0.91 -0.91 -12.36
N HIS A 220 2.06 -1.58 -12.32
CA HIS A 220 2.32 -2.78 -13.12
C HIS A 220 1.26 -3.87 -12.90
N GLY A 221 1.03 -4.25 -11.64
CA GLY A 221 0.04 -5.26 -11.29
C GLY A 221 -1.38 -4.87 -11.72
N THR A 222 -1.72 -3.59 -11.64
CA THR A 222 -3.03 -3.08 -12.07
C THR A 222 -3.18 -3.06 -13.59
N VAL A 223 -2.14 -2.69 -14.34
CA VAL A 223 -2.14 -2.80 -15.81
C VAL A 223 -2.41 -4.25 -16.23
N LEU A 224 -1.66 -5.20 -15.67
CA LEU A 224 -1.86 -6.62 -15.97
C LEU A 224 -3.27 -7.10 -15.59
N THR A 225 -3.79 -6.64 -14.45
CA THR A 225 -5.15 -7.00 -14.01
C THR A 225 -6.20 -6.50 -15.00
N VAL A 226 -6.12 -5.25 -15.42
CA VAL A 226 -7.09 -4.64 -16.35
C VAL A 226 -7.01 -5.28 -17.74
N LEU A 227 -5.79 -5.49 -18.28
CA LEU A 227 -5.59 -6.16 -19.56
C LEU A 227 -6.13 -7.61 -19.57
N ASN A 228 -5.83 -8.38 -18.51
CA ASN A 228 -6.33 -9.74 -18.40
C ASN A 228 -7.84 -9.79 -18.14
N ALA A 229 -8.42 -8.82 -17.40
CA ALA A 229 -9.87 -8.69 -17.26
C ALA A 229 -10.54 -8.41 -18.60
N GLY A 230 -9.97 -7.49 -19.40
CA GLY A 230 -10.41 -7.19 -20.75
C GLY A 230 -10.45 -8.41 -21.67
N ARG A 231 -9.36 -9.18 -21.71
CA ARG A 231 -9.29 -10.40 -22.53
C ARG A 231 -10.26 -11.47 -22.04
N ARG A 232 -10.34 -11.69 -20.73
CA ARG A 232 -11.13 -12.79 -20.15
C ARG A 232 -12.64 -12.53 -20.20
N TYR A 233 -13.06 -11.29 -19.93
CA TYR A 233 -14.48 -10.97 -19.69
C TYR A 233 -15.11 -10.14 -20.79
N LEU A 234 -14.32 -9.35 -21.52
CA LEU A 234 -14.81 -8.62 -22.69
C LEU A 234 -14.43 -9.32 -24.01
N GLY A 235 -13.51 -10.28 -23.97
CA GLY A 235 -12.98 -10.93 -25.17
C GLY A 235 -12.13 -9.99 -26.03
N MET A 236 -11.52 -8.96 -25.43
CA MET A 236 -10.79 -7.91 -26.15
C MET A 236 -9.33 -7.81 -25.71
N GLU A 237 -8.44 -7.73 -26.68
CA GLU A 237 -7.02 -7.43 -26.46
C GLU A 237 -6.76 -5.91 -26.37
N ASP A 238 -7.51 -5.12 -27.16
CA ASP A 238 -7.50 -3.67 -27.16
C ASP A 238 -8.69 -3.14 -26.34
N LEU A 239 -8.42 -2.26 -25.38
CA LEU A 239 -9.42 -1.66 -24.50
C LEU A 239 -9.79 -0.22 -24.88
N ALA A 240 -9.37 0.25 -26.05
CA ALA A 240 -9.74 1.56 -26.57
C ALA A 240 -11.27 1.73 -26.60
N GLY A 241 -11.76 2.77 -25.90
CA GLY A 241 -13.18 3.06 -25.73
C GLY A 241 -13.93 2.16 -24.74
N ARG A 242 -13.25 1.26 -24.02
CA ARG A 242 -13.84 0.52 -22.89
C ARG A 242 -13.70 1.29 -21.60
N VAL A 243 -14.74 1.24 -20.77
CA VAL A 243 -14.80 1.99 -19.52
C VAL A 243 -14.52 1.09 -18.32
N PHE A 244 -13.53 1.50 -17.53
CA PHE A 244 -13.17 0.93 -16.25
C PHE A 244 -13.50 1.94 -15.12
N VAL A 245 -14.43 1.57 -14.24
CA VAL A 245 -14.82 2.37 -13.07
C VAL A 245 -14.29 1.73 -11.78
N THR A 246 -13.68 2.55 -10.92
CA THR A 246 -13.14 2.10 -9.63
C THR A 246 -13.11 3.23 -8.59
N SER A 247 -12.53 2.98 -7.43
CA SER A 247 -12.47 3.88 -6.28
C SER A 247 -11.10 3.93 -5.60
N GLY A 248 -10.84 5.06 -4.95
CA GLY A 248 -9.68 5.32 -4.12
C GLY A 248 -8.47 5.79 -4.92
N LEU A 249 -7.85 6.88 -4.46
CA LEU A 249 -6.61 7.47 -4.99
C LEU A 249 -5.49 7.57 -3.93
N GLY A 250 -5.63 6.82 -2.84
CA GLY A 250 -4.63 6.63 -1.79
C GLY A 250 -3.32 5.97 -2.27
N GLY A 251 -2.49 5.50 -1.33
CA GLY A 251 -1.12 5.05 -1.61
C GLY A 251 -0.99 4.04 -2.75
N MET A 252 -1.74 2.92 -2.66
CA MET A 252 -1.77 1.87 -3.68
C MET A 252 -2.83 2.16 -4.76
N SER A 253 -4.04 2.55 -4.36
CA SER A 253 -5.19 2.68 -5.26
C SER A 253 -5.07 3.83 -6.27
N GLY A 254 -4.23 4.83 -6.00
CA GLY A 254 -3.88 5.88 -6.97
C GLY A 254 -3.28 5.33 -8.27
N ALA A 255 -2.65 4.15 -8.22
CA ALA A 255 -2.06 3.50 -9.38
C ALA A 255 -3.08 3.14 -10.47
N GLN A 256 -4.36 2.99 -10.11
CA GLN A 256 -5.43 2.63 -11.04
C GLN A 256 -5.63 3.66 -12.14
N ALA A 257 -5.46 4.95 -11.82
CA ALA A 257 -5.56 6.04 -12.79
C ALA A 257 -4.53 5.89 -13.91
N LYS A 258 -3.27 5.64 -13.54
CA LYS A 258 -2.17 5.44 -14.49
C LYS A 258 -2.29 4.11 -15.23
N ALA A 259 -2.75 3.06 -14.54
CA ALA A 259 -2.95 1.76 -15.14
C ALA A 259 -4.03 1.75 -16.23
N ALA A 260 -5.12 2.49 -16.05
CA ALA A 260 -6.15 2.67 -17.08
C ALA A 260 -5.56 3.28 -18.36
N VAL A 261 -4.70 4.29 -18.22
CA VAL A 261 -4.04 4.95 -19.36
C VAL A 261 -3.10 3.99 -20.09
N ILE A 262 -2.25 3.27 -19.36
CA ILE A 262 -1.28 2.32 -19.97
C ILE A 262 -1.99 1.12 -20.61
N ALA A 263 -3.12 0.69 -20.04
CA ALA A 263 -3.99 -0.34 -20.62
C ALA A 263 -4.81 0.17 -21.81
N GLY A 264 -4.80 1.47 -22.09
CA GLY A 264 -5.49 2.09 -23.24
C GLY A 264 -6.99 2.24 -23.06
N CYS A 265 -7.52 2.22 -21.83
CA CYS A 265 -8.96 2.31 -21.57
C CYS A 265 -9.37 3.68 -20.99
N VAL A 266 -10.68 3.88 -20.86
CA VAL A 266 -11.30 5.04 -20.18
C VAL A 266 -11.43 4.70 -18.70
N GLY A 267 -10.56 5.25 -17.86
CA GLY A 267 -10.61 5.11 -16.41
C GLY A 267 -11.39 6.23 -15.73
N LEU A 268 -12.36 5.88 -14.89
CA LEU A 268 -13.07 6.81 -14.00
C LEU A 268 -12.91 6.36 -12.54
N ILE A 269 -12.26 7.20 -11.73
CA ILE A 269 -11.86 6.86 -10.37
C ILE A 269 -12.48 7.85 -9.39
N ALA A 270 -13.33 7.36 -8.49
CA ALA A 270 -13.93 8.16 -7.43
C ALA A 270 -13.01 8.25 -6.19
N GLU A 271 -12.88 9.45 -5.62
CA GLU A 271 -12.16 9.72 -4.38
C GLU A 271 -12.86 10.84 -3.60
N VAL A 272 -13.02 10.64 -2.29
CA VAL A 272 -13.65 11.62 -1.38
C VAL A 272 -12.65 12.57 -0.75
N ASP A 273 -11.38 12.16 -0.64
CA ASP A 273 -10.29 13.00 -0.13
C ASP A 273 -9.70 13.85 -1.26
N GLU A 274 -10.05 15.13 -1.28
CA GLU A 274 -9.53 16.11 -2.23
C GLU A 274 -7.99 16.14 -2.25
N ALA A 275 -7.33 15.97 -1.10
CA ALA A 275 -5.88 16.01 -1.02
C ALA A 275 -5.24 14.83 -1.76
N ALA A 276 -5.81 13.63 -1.65
CA ALA A 276 -5.38 12.45 -2.39
C ALA A 276 -5.60 12.64 -3.90
N LEU A 277 -6.77 13.12 -4.30
CA LEU A 277 -7.13 13.38 -5.70
C LEU A 277 -6.20 14.43 -6.35
N LEU A 278 -6.04 15.60 -5.72
CA LEU A 278 -5.15 16.66 -6.21
C LEU A 278 -3.67 16.25 -6.21
N LYS A 279 -3.26 15.35 -5.30
CA LYS A 279 -1.91 14.78 -5.33
C LYS A 279 -1.72 13.95 -6.61
N ARG A 280 -2.68 13.09 -6.98
CA ARG A 280 -2.58 12.25 -8.20
C ARG A 280 -2.68 13.07 -9.48
N TYR A 281 -3.50 14.12 -9.48
CA TYR A 281 -3.55 15.07 -10.59
C TYR A 281 -2.21 15.80 -10.79
N ARG A 282 -1.62 16.34 -9.71
CA ARG A 282 -0.29 17.00 -9.78
C ARG A 282 0.84 16.06 -10.21
N GLN A 283 0.72 14.77 -9.90
CA GLN A 283 1.67 13.75 -10.36
C GLN A 283 1.49 13.38 -11.85
N GLY A 284 0.45 13.89 -12.52
CA GLY A 284 0.10 13.55 -13.91
C GLY A 284 -0.54 12.16 -14.05
N TRP A 285 -1.02 11.57 -12.96
CA TRP A 285 -1.65 10.24 -13.00
C TRP A 285 -3.12 10.31 -13.38
N LEU A 286 -3.78 11.38 -12.95
CA LEU A 286 -5.08 11.80 -13.45
C LEU A 286 -4.87 12.84 -14.55
N MET A 287 -5.57 12.68 -15.66
CA MET A 287 -5.59 13.65 -16.77
C MET A 287 -6.60 14.76 -16.51
N GLU A 288 -7.73 14.42 -15.89
CA GLU A 288 -8.84 15.33 -15.64
C GLU A 288 -9.41 15.10 -14.24
N ILE A 289 -10.02 16.15 -13.67
CA ILE A 289 -10.72 16.09 -12.38
C ILE A 289 -12.07 16.79 -12.50
N THR A 290 -13.09 16.27 -11.81
CA THR A 290 -14.41 16.89 -11.74
C THR A 290 -15.12 16.51 -10.43
N ASP A 291 -15.98 17.37 -9.93
CA ASP A 291 -16.93 17.12 -8.84
C ASP A 291 -18.37 16.92 -9.36
N SER A 292 -18.56 16.90 -10.69
CA SER A 292 -19.87 16.82 -11.33
C SER A 292 -20.11 15.44 -11.93
N LEU A 293 -21.11 14.73 -11.40
CA LEU A 293 -21.58 13.47 -11.98
C LEU A 293 -22.08 13.62 -13.42
N ASP A 294 -22.74 14.74 -13.75
CA ASP A 294 -23.18 15.03 -15.13
C ASP A 294 -21.98 15.13 -16.07
N HIS A 295 -20.91 15.79 -15.62
CA HIS A 295 -19.67 15.87 -16.37
C HIS A 295 -19.00 14.50 -16.54
N CYS A 296 -18.99 13.67 -15.49
CA CYS A 296 -18.50 12.29 -15.60
C CYS A 296 -19.22 11.53 -16.72
N ILE A 297 -20.55 11.54 -16.73
CA ILE A 297 -21.35 10.85 -17.73
C ILE A 297 -21.06 11.38 -19.15
N ALA A 298 -21.03 12.70 -19.33
CA ALA A 298 -20.73 13.32 -20.61
C ALA A 298 -19.32 12.95 -21.13
N ARG A 299 -18.31 12.98 -20.25
CA ARG A 299 -16.93 12.62 -20.59
C ARG A 299 -16.78 11.13 -20.93
N LEU A 300 -17.48 10.24 -20.22
CA LEU A 300 -17.50 8.82 -20.55
C LEU A 300 -18.04 8.59 -21.96
N ARG A 301 -19.17 9.22 -22.33
CA ARG A 301 -19.76 9.08 -23.67
C ARG A 301 -18.79 9.55 -24.77
N ASP A 302 -18.22 10.74 -24.60
CA ASP A 302 -17.25 11.30 -25.55
C ASP A 302 -15.99 10.42 -25.70
N ALA A 303 -15.41 9.97 -24.57
CA ALA A 303 -14.19 9.15 -24.61
C ALA A 303 -14.44 7.77 -25.22
N ARG A 304 -15.61 7.17 -25.00
CA ARG A 304 -16.02 5.92 -25.64
C ARG A 304 -16.18 6.08 -27.15
N GLU A 305 -16.89 7.11 -27.59
CA GLU A 305 -17.14 7.38 -29.01
C GLU A 305 -15.84 7.63 -29.77
N ASN A 306 -14.96 8.46 -29.19
CA ASN A 306 -13.66 8.80 -29.79
C ASN A 306 -12.57 7.75 -29.54
N LYS A 307 -12.86 6.70 -28.77
CA LYS A 307 -11.90 5.69 -28.32
C LYS A 307 -10.63 6.30 -27.72
N SER A 308 -10.79 7.40 -27.00
CA SER A 308 -9.67 8.11 -26.39
C SER A 308 -9.32 7.49 -25.03
N THR A 309 -8.03 7.46 -24.73
CA THR A 309 -7.52 7.08 -23.42
C THR A 309 -7.77 8.23 -22.43
N LEU A 310 -8.29 7.92 -21.24
CA LEU A 310 -8.63 8.92 -20.23
C LEU A 310 -8.40 8.37 -18.82
N SER A 311 -7.86 9.18 -17.92
CA SER A 311 -7.99 8.97 -16.46
C SER A 311 -8.68 10.17 -15.82
N LEU A 312 -9.97 10.01 -15.53
CA LEU A 312 -10.83 11.02 -14.93
C LEU A 312 -11.01 10.75 -13.43
N GLY A 313 -10.66 11.72 -12.60
CA GLY A 313 -10.89 11.70 -11.16
C GLY A 313 -12.22 12.35 -10.82
N TYR A 314 -13.11 11.62 -10.16
CA TYR A 314 -14.35 12.17 -9.60
C TYR A 314 -14.13 12.49 -8.11
N HIS A 315 -14.22 13.76 -7.75
CA HIS A 315 -14.21 14.21 -6.37
C HIS A 315 -15.60 14.02 -5.76
N GLY A 316 -15.79 12.87 -5.11
CA GLY A 316 -17.08 12.47 -4.54
C GLY A 316 -17.09 11.00 -4.18
N ASN A 317 -18.23 10.54 -3.65
CA ASN A 317 -18.34 9.16 -3.18
C ASN A 317 -18.56 8.19 -4.36
N VAL A 318 -17.83 7.06 -4.36
CA VAL A 318 -18.00 6.02 -5.39
C VAL A 318 -19.44 5.49 -5.43
N VAL A 319 -20.16 5.49 -4.30
CA VAL A 319 -21.56 5.03 -4.27
C VAL A 319 -22.46 5.95 -5.07
N ASP A 320 -22.30 7.28 -4.97
CA ASP A 320 -23.05 8.23 -5.81
C ASP A 320 -22.77 8.00 -7.30
N LEU A 321 -21.52 7.72 -7.65
CA LEU A 321 -21.15 7.40 -9.02
C LEU A 321 -21.79 6.09 -9.50
N TRP A 322 -21.77 5.03 -8.69
CA TRP A 322 -22.43 3.76 -9.03
C TRP A 322 -23.95 3.92 -9.18
N GLU A 323 -24.59 4.62 -8.25
CA GLU A 323 -26.03 4.90 -8.32
C GLU A 323 -26.37 5.79 -9.51
N ARG A 324 -25.51 6.74 -9.88
CA ARG A 324 -25.68 7.52 -11.10
C ARG A 324 -25.58 6.69 -12.37
N LEU A 325 -24.62 5.76 -12.45
CA LEU A 325 -24.50 4.84 -13.58
C LEU A 325 -25.73 3.93 -13.72
N VAL A 326 -26.30 3.49 -12.59
CA VAL A 326 -27.60 2.78 -12.57
C VAL A 326 -28.72 3.68 -13.08
N TYR A 327 -28.79 4.93 -12.64
CA TYR A 327 -29.81 5.87 -13.11
C TYR A 327 -29.74 6.07 -14.63
N GLU A 328 -28.56 6.27 -15.22
CA GLU A 328 -28.39 6.37 -16.67
C GLU A 328 -28.84 5.09 -17.39
N LEU A 329 -28.44 3.92 -16.89
CA LEU A 329 -28.84 2.63 -17.43
C LEU A 329 -30.38 2.45 -17.39
N ASP A 330 -31.02 2.76 -16.27
CA ASP A 330 -32.46 2.54 -16.09
C ASP A 330 -33.32 3.55 -16.86
N THR A 331 -32.82 4.78 -17.07
CA THR A 331 -33.57 5.84 -17.76
C THR A 331 -33.32 5.88 -19.27
N THR A 332 -32.12 5.54 -19.73
CA THR A 332 -31.73 5.61 -21.14
C THR A 332 -31.56 4.24 -21.79
N GLY A 333 -31.37 3.18 -20.99
CA GLY A 333 -30.98 1.85 -21.47
C GLY A 333 -29.49 1.72 -21.80
N GLU A 334 -28.71 2.79 -21.66
CA GLU A 334 -27.30 2.81 -22.02
C GLU A 334 -26.42 2.24 -20.91
N GLN A 335 -25.69 1.15 -21.21
CA GLN A 335 -24.64 0.67 -20.33
C GLN A 335 -23.32 1.40 -20.64
N LEU A 336 -22.93 2.30 -19.73
CA LEU A 336 -21.74 3.13 -19.84
C LEU A 336 -20.45 2.48 -19.33
N VAL A 337 -20.56 1.46 -18.47
CA VAL A 337 -19.42 0.81 -17.82
C VAL A 337 -19.28 -0.65 -18.28
N ASP A 338 -18.07 -1.04 -18.65
CA ASP A 338 -17.74 -2.40 -19.07
C ASP A 338 -17.11 -3.19 -17.91
N LEU A 339 -16.17 -2.56 -17.20
CA LEU A 339 -15.37 -3.14 -16.11
C LEU A 339 -15.53 -2.32 -14.82
N GLY A 340 -15.73 -3.00 -13.70
CA GLY A 340 -15.88 -2.38 -12.39
C GLY A 340 -15.00 -3.03 -11.31
N SER A 341 -14.44 -2.21 -10.41
CA SER A 341 -13.78 -2.70 -9.20
C SER A 341 -13.91 -1.70 -8.04
N ASP A 342 -13.29 -2.02 -6.91
CA ASP A 342 -13.19 -1.15 -5.75
C ASP A 342 -11.83 -1.34 -5.06
N GLN A 343 -11.18 -0.24 -4.71
CA GLN A 343 -9.92 -0.26 -3.96
C GLN A 343 -9.92 0.72 -2.78
N THR A 344 -11.11 0.99 -2.22
CA THR A 344 -11.23 1.61 -0.88
C THR A 344 -10.53 0.73 0.16
N SER A 345 -10.18 1.28 1.33
CA SER A 345 -9.50 0.48 2.37
C SER A 345 -10.50 -0.26 3.25
N CYS A 346 -11.27 -1.18 2.67
CA CYS A 346 -12.24 -2.00 3.40
C CYS A 346 -11.60 -3.01 4.38
N HIS A 347 -10.27 -3.13 4.46
CA HIS A 347 -9.60 -3.88 5.53
C HIS A 347 -9.64 -3.16 6.88
N ASN A 348 -9.92 -1.85 6.89
CA ASN A 348 -10.09 -1.01 8.08
C ASN A 348 -11.26 -0.01 7.94
N PRO A 349 -12.49 -0.48 7.64
CA PRO A 349 -13.59 0.36 7.15
C PRO A 349 -14.09 1.38 8.18
N PHE A 350 -13.91 1.10 9.48
CA PHE A 350 -14.39 1.96 10.58
C PHE A 350 -13.35 2.94 11.12
N SER A 351 -12.17 3.03 10.49
CA SER A 351 -11.05 3.85 10.97
C SER A 351 -10.46 4.70 9.83
N GLY A 352 -11.32 5.24 8.97
CA GLY A 352 -10.94 6.08 7.84
C GLY A 352 -10.57 5.31 6.57
N GLY A 353 -10.86 4.00 6.53
CA GLY A 353 -10.64 3.19 5.34
C GLY A 353 -11.78 3.25 4.31
N TYR A 354 -13.01 3.48 4.76
CA TYR A 354 -14.21 3.60 3.92
C TYR A 354 -15.07 4.77 4.42
N TYR A 355 -15.53 5.62 3.50
CA TYR A 355 -16.33 6.80 3.82
C TYR A 355 -17.78 6.59 3.36
N PRO A 356 -18.77 6.69 4.26
CA PRO A 356 -20.17 6.45 3.91
C PRO A 356 -20.72 7.58 3.03
N VAL A 357 -21.48 7.22 2.00
CA VAL A 357 -22.08 8.16 1.03
C VAL A 357 -23.02 9.20 1.65
N GLN A 358 -23.55 8.92 2.84
CA GLN A 358 -24.48 9.80 3.54
C GLN A 358 -23.82 11.04 4.16
N LEU A 359 -22.48 11.10 4.20
CA LEU A 359 -21.72 12.15 4.88
C LEU A 359 -20.69 12.77 3.93
N SER A 360 -20.37 14.04 4.15
CA SER A 360 -19.16 14.63 3.58
C SER A 360 -17.89 13.98 4.18
N PHE A 361 -16.75 14.18 3.54
CA PHE A 361 -15.46 13.71 4.05
C PHE A 361 -15.14 14.29 5.44
N GLU A 362 -15.40 15.58 5.65
CA GLU A 362 -15.19 16.27 6.94
C GLU A 362 -16.14 15.74 8.02
N GLU A 363 -17.43 15.58 7.69
CA GLU A 363 -18.44 15.06 8.61
C GLU A 363 -18.12 13.62 9.04
N ALA A 364 -17.67 12.79 8.10
CA ALA A 364 -17.22 11.43 8.37
C ALA A 364 -16.03 11.40 9.33
N ASN A 365 -15.01 12.25 9.10
CA ASN A 365 -13.85 12.36 9.98
C ASN A 365 -14.21 12.80 11.40
N GLN A 366 -15.14 13.76 11.53
CA GLN A 366 -15.64 14.18 12.83
C GLN A 366 -16.46 13.08 13.52
N LEU A 367 -17.37 12.42 12.79
CA LEU A 367 -18.25 11.41 13.36
C LEU A 367 -17.48 10.16 13.79
N MET A 368 -16.44 9.79 13.05
CA MET A 368 -15.59 8.64 13.35
C MET A 368 -14.95 8.73 14.75
N SER A 369 -14.61 9.94 15.20
CA SER A 369 -14.06 10.17 16.55
C SER A 369 -15.15 10.40 17.60
N THR A 370 -16.18 11.17 17.27
CA THR A 370 -17.20 11.61 18.24
C THR A 370 -18.28 10.56 18.50
N ASN A 371 -18.63 9.74 17.51
CA ASN A 371 -19.59 8.64 17.64
C ASN A 371 -19.25 7.47 16.71
N PRO A 372 -18.24 6.65 17.06
CA PRO A 372 -17.80 5.52 16.25
C PRO A 372 -18.89 4.49 15.95
N GLY A 373 -19.86 4.33 16.87
CA GLY A 373 -21.00 3.42 16.70
C GLY A 373 -21.91 3.85 15.56
N ARG A 374 -22.29 5.15 15.50
CA ARG A 374 -23.08 5.69 14.40
C ARG A 374 -22.32 5.67 13.08
N PHE A 375 -21.02 6.00 13.10
CA PHE A 375 -20.17 5.92 11.91
C PHE A 375 -20.18 4.51 11.31
N ARG A 376 -20.00 3.48 12.15
CA ARG A 376 -20.08 2.07 11.73
C ARG A 376 -21.40 1.72 11.06
N THR A 377 -22.53 2.16 11.62
CA THR A 377 -23.86 1.91 11.04
C THR A 377 -24.00 2.53 9.64
N LEU A 378 -23.53 3.76 9.45
CA LEU A 378 -23.57 4.45 8.16
C LEU A 378 -22.65 3.80 7.12
N VAL A 379 -21.45 3.37 7.52
CA VAL A 379 -20.53 2.61 6.65
C VAL A 379 -21.21 1.34 6.15
N GLN A 380 -21.85 0.57 7.03
CA GLN A 380 -22.56 -0.66 6.65
C GLN A 380 -23.74 -0.37 5.71
N GLU A 381 -24.46 0.73 5.91
CA GLU A 381 -25.54 1.14 5.01
C GLU A 381 -25.03 1.53 3.62
N SER A 382 -23.94 2.30 3.56
CA SER A 382 -23.28 2.68 2.31
C SER A 382 -22.76 1.46 1.53
N LEU A 383 -22.16 0.47 2.22
CA LEU A 383 -21.72 -0.79 1.59
C LEU A 383 -22.89 -1.55 0.94
N ARG A 384 -24.05 -1.61 1.60
CA ARG A 384 -25.26 -2.24 1.02
C ARG A 384 -25.73 -1.52 -0.24
N ARG A 385 -25.74 -0.18 -0.23
CA ARG A 385 -26.10 0.64 -1.41
C ARG A 385 -25.14 0.44 -2.57
N GLN A 386 -23.83 0.46 -2.28
CA GLN A 386 -22.79 0.21 -3.27
C GLN A 386 -22.98 -1.14 -3.98
N VAL A 387 -23.15 -2.20 -3.20
CA VAL A 387 -23.37 -3.56 -3.74
C VAL A 387 -24.67 -3.65 -4.52
N ALA A 388 -25.75 -2.99 -4.08
CA ALA A 388 -27.01 -3.00 -4.82
C ALA A 388 -26.86 -2.37 -6.22
N ALA A 389 -26.14 -1.26 -6.34
CA ALA A 389 -25.86 -0.63 -7.62
C ALA A 389 -24.94 -1.51 -8.51
N ILE A 390 -23.89 -2.09 -7.94
CA ILE A 390 -23.00 -3.03 -8.64
C ILE A 390 -23.78 -4.25 -9.14
N ASN A 391 -24.65 -4.83 -8.32
CA ASN A 391 -25.55 -5.93 -8.68
C ASN A 391 -26.40 -5.57 -9.90
N ARG A 392 -27.03 -4.39 -9.89
CA ARG A 392 -27.87 -3.92 -10.99
C ARG A 392 -27.10 -3.76 -12.31
N LEU A 393 -25.92 -3.16 -12.26
CA LEU A 393 -25.07 -2.98 -13.45
C LEU A 393 -24.52 -4.31 -13.96
N SER A 394 -24.12 -5.21 -13.06
CA SER A 394 -23.64 -6.54 -13.43
C SER A 394 -24.73 -7.41 -14.05
N ASP A 395 -25.98 -7.31 -13.59
CA ASP A 395 -27.12 -7.99 -14.21
C ASP A 395 -27.34 -7.56 -15.67
N LYS A 396 -26.81 -6.40 -16.09
CA LYS A 396 -26.89 -5.90 -17.46
C LYS A 396 -25.66 -6.17 -18.31
N GLY A 397 -24.57 -6.64 -17.71
CA GLY A 397 -23.37 -7.08 -18.43
C GLY A 397 -22.07 -6.42 -17.97
N MET A 398 -22.09 -5.55 -16.96
CA MET A 398 -20.84 -5.05 -16.37
C MET A 398 -20.12 -6.17 -15.62
N PHE A 399 -18.84 -6.37 -15.90
CA PHE A 399 -18.03 -7.30 -15.12
C PHE A 399 -17.42 -6.60 -13.91
N PHE A 400 -17.70 -7.11 -12.70
CA PHE A 400 -17.12 -6.60 -11.45
C PHE A 400 -16.20 -7.63 -10.79
N TRP A 401 -15.08 -7.16 -10.20
CA TRP A 401 -14.21 -7.99 -9.36
C TRP A 401 -13.76 -7.26 -8.09
N ASP A 402 -13.47 -8.03 -7.04
CA ASP A 402 -12.87 -7.56 -5.79
C ASP A 402 -11.35 -7.46 -5.91
N TYR A 403 -10.77 -6.32 -5.52
CA TYR A 403 -9.33 -6.03 -5.65
C TYR A 403 -8.51 -6.50 -4.43
N GLY A 404 -9.03 -7.42 -3.61
CA GLY A 404 -8.34 -7.91 -2.42
C GLY A 404 -8.29 -6.92 -1.27
N ASN A 405 -9.22 -5.97 -1.22
CA ASN A 405 -9.32 -4.93 -0.20
C ASN A 405 -10.32 -5.26 0.92
N ALA A 406 -10.86 -6.50 0.93
CA ALA A 406 -11.90 -6.98 1.82
C ALA A 406 -13.29 -6.33 1.63
N PHE A 407 -13.55 -5.69 0.49
CA PHE A 407 -14.84 -5.05 0.19
C PHE A 407 -16.00 -6.04 0.27
N LEU A 408 -15.95 -7.16 -0.46
CA LEU A 408 -17.04 -8.15 -0.44
C LEU A 408 -17.25 -8.78 0.94
N LEU A 409 -16.17 -8.99 1.70
CA LEU A 409 -16.24 -9.54 3.05
C LEU A 409 -16.93 -8.59 4.02
N GLU A 410 -16.54 -7.32 4.02
CA GLU A 410 -17.18 -6.31 4.88
C GLU A 410 -18.62 -6.01 4.43
N ALA A 411 -18.90 -6.04 3.13
CA ALA A 411 -20.25 -5.92 2.61
C ALA A 411 -21.13 -7.11 3.05
N GLN A 412 -20.61 -8.35 3.04
CA GLN A 412 -21.32 -9.51 3.60
C GLN A 412 -21.62 -9.31 5.09
N ARG A 413 -20.64 -8.86 5.87
CA ARG A 413 -20.81 -8.55 7.31
C ARG A 413 -21.85 -7.44 7.54
N ALA A 414 -21.99 -6.52 6.59
CA ALA A 414 -23.01 -5.48 6.59
C ALA A 414 -24.41 -5.97 6.11
N GLY A 415 -24.53 -7.22 5.65
CA GLY A 415 -25.77 -7.79 5.14
C GLY A 415 -26.09 -7.41 3.68
N ALA A 416 -25.08 -7.08 2.88
CA ALA A 416 -25.25 -6.84 1.45
C ALA A 416 -25.42 -8.16 0.67
N ASP A 417 -26.12 -8.10 -0.47
CA ASP A 417 -26.35 -9.25 -1.34
C ASP A 417 -25.11 -9.54 -2.21
N VAL A 418 -24.09 -10.12 -1.58
CA VAL A 418 -22.82 -10.50 -2.22
C VAL A 418 -22.62 -12.01 -2.33
N GLU A 419 -23.53 -12.81 -1.76
CA GLU A 419 -23.39 -14.27 -1.74
C GLU A 419 -23.75 -14.89 -3.09
N LYS A 420 -22.97 -15.90 -3.49
CA LYS A 420 -23.29 -16.67 -4.69
C LYS A 420 -24.43 -17.64 -4.37
N ARG A 421 -25.54 -17.53 -5.11
CA ARG A 421 -26.72 -18.41 -4.93
C ARG A 421 -26.31 -19.88 -5.04
N GLY A 422 -26.60 -20.67 -4.00
CA GLY A 422 -26.33 -22.10 -3.96
C GLY A 422 -24.88 -22.49 -3.60
N ALA A 423 -24.03 -21.53 -3.22
CA ALA A 423 -22.68 -21.78 -2.76
C ALA A 423 -22.56 -21.77 -1.22
N ASN A 424 -21.42 -22.21 -0.69
CA ASN A 424 -21.11 -22.11 0.73
C ASN A 424 -20.93 -20.63 1.16
N LYS A 425 -21.06 -20.31 2.46
CA LYS A 425 -20.98 -18.94 3.04
C LYS A 425 -19.72 -18.12 2.71
N ILE A 426 -18.73 -18.68 2.02
CA ILE A 426 -17.42 -18.07 1.74
C ILE A 426 -17.24 -17.79 0.23
N GLU A 427 -18.20 -18.17 -0.62
CA GLU A 427 -18.17 -17.86 -2.05
C GLU A 427 -19.04 -16.64 -2.37
N PHE A 428 -18.39 -15.59 -2.87
CA PHE A 428 -19.06 -14.39 -3.33
C PHE A 428 -19.51 -14.49 -4.78
N ARG A 429 -20.52 -13.70 -5.13
CA ARG A 429 -21.04 -13.53 -6.50
C ARG A 429 -19.96 -13.03 -7.46
N TYR A 430 -19.07 -12.16 -6.96
CA TYR A 430 -17.99 -11.57 -7.71
C TYR A 430 -16.66 -12.19 -7.29
N PRO A 431 -15.78 -12.51 -8.25
CA PRO A 431 -14.50 -13.10 -7.91
C PRO A 431 -13.52 -12.06 -7.38
N SER A 432 -12.54 -12.53 -6.61
CA SER A 432 -11.33 -11.75 -6.37
C SER A 432 -10.44 -11.77 -7.61
N TYR A 433 -9.77 -10.64 -7.89
CA TYR A 433 -8.79 -10.57 -8.98
C TYR A 433 -7.71 -11.65 -8.85
N VAL A 434 -7.31 -12.00 -7.62
CA VAL A 434 -6.33 -13.06 -7.36
C VAL A 434 -6.83 -14.40 -7.86
N GLN A 435 -8.09 -14.75 -7.59
CA GLN A 435 -8.61 -16.07 -7.90
C GLN A 435 -8.87 -16.23 -9.40
N HIS A 436 -9.44 -15.23 -10.07
CA HIS A 436 -9.95 -15.39 -11.43
C HIS A 436 -9.15 -14.67 -12.53
N ILE A 437 -8.37 -13.65 -12.19
CA ILE A 437 -7.56 -12.91 -13.17
C ILE A 437 -6.10 -13.34 -13.05
N MET A 438 -5.54 -13.24 -11.85
CA MET A 438 -4.11 -13.50 -11.62
C MET A 438 -3.79 -14.96 -11.30
N GLY A 439 -4.74 -15.78 -10.86
CA GLY A 439 -4.49 -17.15 -10.41
C GLY A 439 -3.89 -18.04 -11.50
N ASP A 440 -4.41 -17.93 -12.72
CA ASP A 440 -3.87 -18.65 -13.89
C ASP A 440 -2.48 -18.13 -14.26
N ILE A 441 -2.23 -16.83 -14.13
CA ILE A 441 -0.94 -16.18 -14.38
C ILE A 441 0.10 -16.68 -13.36
N PHE A 442 -0.27 -16.72 -12.07
CA PHE A 442 0.57 -17.27 -11.01
C PHE A 442 0.86 -18.76 -11.22
N SER A 443 -0.12 -19.52 -11.72
CA SER A 443 0.05 -20.95 -12.03
C SER A 443 1.05 -21.20 -13.16
N LEU A 444 1.27 -20.21 -14.03
CA LEU A 444 2.34 -20.23 -15.05
C LEU A 444 3.71 -19.82 -14.49
N GLY A 445 3.80 -19.45 -13.21
CA GLY A 445 5.04 -18.98 -12.56
C GLY A 445 5.31 -17.49 -12.73
N PHE A 446 4.42 -16.74 -13.38
CA PHE A 446 4.53 -15.28 -13.46
C PHE A 446 4.15 -14.64 -12.15
N GLY A 447 4.84 -13.57 -11.77
CA GLY A 447 4.56 -12.84 -10.54
C GLY A 447 5.38 -11.56 -10.47
N PRO A 448 5.31 -10.84 -9.34
CA PRO A 448 6.06 -9.61 -9.17
C PRO A 448 7.56 -9.90 -9.13
N PHE A 449 8.25 -9.59 -10.23
CA PHE A 449 9.72 -9.53 -10.28
C PHE A 449 10.15 -8.07 -10.13
N ARG A 450 11.06 -7.80 -9.20
CA ARG A 450 11.54 -6.45 -8.90
C ARG A 450 13.03 -6.43 -8.67
N TRP A 451 13.64 -5.31 -9.03
CA TRP A 451 15.04 -5.04 -8.77
C TRP A 451 15.22 -3.58 -8.36
N VAL A 452 16.34 -3.28 -7.72
CA VAL A 452 16.77 -1.93 -7.35
C VAL A 452 18.24 -1.81 -7.70
N CYS A 453 18.61 -0.73 -8.39
CA CYS A 453 20.00 -0.43 -8.72
C CYS A 453 20.64 0.27 -7.52
N THR A 454 21.49 -0.45 -6.78
CA THR A 454 22.05 0.04 -5.51
C THR A 454 23.10 1.13 -5.66
N SER A 455 23.42 1.53 -6.89
CA SER A 455 24.26 2.70 -7.21
C SER A 455 23.51 4.03 -6.99
N GLY A 456 22.17 4.02 -7.08
CA GLY A 456 21.37 5.24 -7.13
C GLY A 456 21.45 5.99 -8.46
N ASP A 457 22.10 5.42 -9.49
CA ASP A 457 22.22 6.03 -10.82
C ASP A 457 21.03 5.65 -11.72
N PRO A 458 20.25 6.61 -12.24
CA PRO A 458 19.19 6.34 -13.21
C PRO A 458 19.64 5.61 -14.48
N GLN A 459 20.91 5.73 -14.89
CA GLN A 459 21.43 5.03 -16.06
C GLN A 459 21.57 3.52 -15.85
N ASP A 460 21.82 3.08 -14.61
CA ASP A 460 21.80 1.66 -14.31
C ASP A 460 20.37 1.11 -14.47
N LEU A 461 19.36 1.88 -14.04
CA LEU A 461 17.96 1.48 -14.22
C LEU A 461 17.59 1.37 -15.72
N ALA A 462 17.91 2.40 -16.51
CA ALA A 462 17.69 2.37 -17.95
C ALA A 462 18.40 1.18 -18.64
N THR A 463 19.63 0.87 -18.18
CA THR A 463 20.37 -0.30 -18.67
C THR A 463 19.66 -1.61 -18.30
N THR A 464 19.19 -1.74 -17.06
CA THR A 464 18.46 -2.94 -16.62
C THR A 464 17.11 -3.10 -17.32
N ASP A 465 16.42 -2.02 -17.68
CA ASP A 465 15.19 -2.06 -18.48
C ASP A 465 15.45 -2.64 -19.89
N LEU A 466 16.55 -2.23 -20.53
CA LEU A 466 16.98 -2.79 -21.82
C LEU A 466 17.33 -4.28 -21.70
N ILE A 467 18.07 -4.67 -20.65
CA ILE A 467 18.41 -6.07 -20.38
C ILE A 467 17.14 -6.90 -20.18
N ALA A 468 16.23 -6.45 -19.32
CA ALA A 468 14.98 -7.15 -19.03
C ALA A 468 14.15 -7.32 -20.31
N THR A 469 13.99 -6.26 -21.10
CA THR A 469 13.28 -6.31 -22.39
C THR A 469 13.91 -7.35 -23.33
N SER A 470 15.23 -7.30 -23.51
CA SER A 470 15.94 -8.22 -24.39
C SER A 470 15.82 -9.68 -23.94
N VAL A 471 15.88 -9.96 -22.64
CA VAL A 471 15.71 -11.32 -22.10
C VAL A 471 14.31 -11.86 -22.36
N LEU A 472 13.28 -11.04 -22.21
CA LEU A 472 11.89 -11.44 -22.48
C LEU A 472 11.67 -11.68 -23.99
N GLU A 473 12.20 -10.81 -24.84
CA GLU A 473 12.13 -10.99 -26.30
C GLU A 473 12.85 -12.26 -26.75
N ASP A 474 14.06 -12.53 -26.25
CA ASP A 474 14.81 -13.73 -26.56
C ASP A 474 14.07 -15.00 -26.09
N ALA A 475 13.42 -14.96 -24.92
CA ALA A 475 12.58 -16.08 -24.45
C ALA A 475 11.41 -16.34 -25.41
N ILE A 476 10.78 -15.31 -25.97
CA ILE A 476 9.74 -15.45 -27.00
C ILE A 476 10.31 -16.08 -28.27
N HIS A 477 11.49 -15.63 -28.73
CA HIS A 477 12.15 -16.15 -29.95
C HIS A 477 12.56 -17.62 -29.81
N ARG A 478 13.02 -18.04 -28.62
CA ARG A 478 13.37 -19.44 -28.33
C ARG A 478 12.17 -20.40 -28.30
N GLY A 479 10.95 -19.86 -28.27
CA GLY A 479 9.71 -20.63 -28.30
C GLY A 479 9.14 -20.87 -26.91
N VAL A 480 7.95 -20.34 -26.68
CA VAL A 480 7.14 -20.56 -25.47
C VAL A 480 5.68 -20.79 -25.89
N SER A 481 4.86 -21.28 -24.96
CA SER A 481 3.42 -21.45 -25.20
C SER A 481 2.74 -20.10 -25.47
N ALA A 482 1.58 -20.13 -26.14
CA ALA A 482 0.85 -18.90 -26.47
C ALA A 482 0.45 -18.09 -25.23
N SER A 483 0.07 -18.76 -24.14
CA SER A 483 -0.27 -18.10 -22.87
C SER A 483 0.93 -17.41 -22.24
N VAL A 484 2.11 -18.04 -22.24
CA VAL A 484 3.36 -17.45 -21.73
C VAL A 484 3.82 -16.29 -22.62
N LYS A 485 3.73 -16.45 -23.94
CA LYS A 485 4.07 -15.40 -24.91
C LYS A 485 3.25 -14.13 -24.66
N GLN A 486 1.95 -14.27 -24.42
CA GLN A 486 1.09 -13.12 -24.13
C GLN A 486 1.54 -12.38 -22.86
N GLN A 487 1.86 -13.11 -21.78
CA GLN A 487 2.34 -12.49 -20.55
C GLN A 487 3.67 -11.75 -20.77
N TYR A 488 4.60 -12.31 -21.54
CA TYR A 488 5.85 -11.59 -21.87
C TYR A 488 5.60 -10.33 -22.69
N HIS A 489 4.67 -10.35 -23.66
CA HIS A 489 4.29 -9.14 -24.40
C HIS A 489 3.70 -8.06 -23.49
N ASP A 490 2.80 -8.42 -22.57
CA ASP A 490 2.24 -7.45 -21.62
C ASP A 490 3.32 -6.81 -20.73
N ASN A 491 4.32 -7.61 -20.30
CA ASN A 491 5.44 -7.11 -19.48
C ASN A 491 6.44 -6.27 -20.29
N ILE A 492 6.70 -6.61 -21.56
CA ILE A 492 7.52 -5.78 -22.46
C ILE A 492 6.85 -4.43 -22.70
N HIS A 493 5.55 -4.43 -23.01
CA HIS A 493 4.76 -3.19 -23.15
C HIS A 493 4.87 -2.32 -21.90
N TRP A 494 4.71 -2.93 -20.72
CA TRP A 494 4.91 -2.23 -19.46
C TRP A 494 6.31 -1.61 -19.32
N ILE A 495 7.39 -2.35 -19.58
CA ILE A 495 8.77 -1.84 -19.44
C ILE A 495 9.01 -0.66 -20.39
N GLN A 496 8.53 -0.76 -21.63
CA GLN A 496 8.69 0.27 -22.66
C GLN A 496 7.90 1.56 -22.35
N GLU A 497 6.74 1.43 -21.71
CA GLU A 497 5.96 2.59 -21.25
C GLU A 497 6.48 3.13 -19.91
N ALA A 498 7.03 2.28 -19.04
CA ALA A 498 7.53 2.70 -17.73
C ALA A 498 8.60 3.80 -17.84
N GLY A 499 9.51 3.75 -18.82
CA GLY A 499 10.55 4.76 -18.99
C GLY A 499 10.09 6.12 -19.55
N ARG A 500 8.83 6.28 -19.99
CA ARG A 500 8.43 7.48 -20.76
C ARG A 500 8.16 8.71 -19.87
N PRO A 501 8.75 9.89 -20.21
CA PRO A 501 8.56 11.13 -19.44
C PRO A 501 7.11 11.63 -19.38
N GLN A 502 6.30 11.33 -20.40
CA GLN A 502 4.93 11.80 -20.55
C GLN A 502 3.94 11.19 -19.53
N LEU A 503 4.39 10.21 -18.75
CA LEU A 503 3.60 9.51 -17.74
C LEU A 503 3.84 10.03 -16.30
N GLY A 504 4.60 11.12 -16.13
CA GLY A 504 4.97 11.69 -14.82
C GLY A 504 6.05 10.89 -14.09
N SER A 505 6.85 11.54 -13.24
CA SER A 505 7.93 10.87 -12.51
C SER A 505 7.36 9.80 -11.56
N TRP A 506 8.02 8.64 -11.50
CA TRP A 506 7.64 7.51 -10.64
C TRP A 506 7.95 7.76 -9.17
N LEU A 507 8.92 8.63 -8.92
CA LEU A 507 9.32 9.16 -7.63
C LEU A 507 8.86 10.62 -7.55
N PRO A 508 8.35 11.09 -6.40
CA PRO A 508 8.22 12.53 -6.18
C PRO A 508 9.59 13.18 -6.40
N SER A 509 9.63 14.25 -7.20
CA SER A 509 10.81 15.09 -7.40
C SER A 509 11.33 15.66 -6.09
#